data_AF-A0A9E0ZJ99-F1
#
_entry.id   AF-A0A9E0ZJ99-F1
#
_cell.length_a   1.000
_cell.length_b   1.000
_cell.length_c   1.000
_cell.angle_alpha   90.00
_cell.angle_beta   90.00
_cell.angle_gamma   90.00
#
_symmetry.space_group_name_H-M   'P 1'
#
loop_
_entity.id
_entity.type
_entity.pdbx_description
1 polymer ?
#
loop_
_entity_poly.entity_id
_entity_poly.type
_entity_poly.pdbx_seq_one_letter_code
_entity_poly.pdbx_strand_id
1 'polypeptide(L)'
;MKVILLEDVKSLGKKGEIVNVSDGYARNMILPKKLGVEATPKNLNDLKLQKANEEKVAKENLEAAKAFAKDLETKEVILTLKVGEGGRTFGSISAKEISEAAKSQLNLELDKKKFQMDGPIRNLGVTNVPVRLHPKVTGSLKVWVKEA
;
A
#
# COMPACT_ATOMS: atom_id res chain seq x y z
N MET A 1 11.18 -31.55 18.58
CA MET A 1 9.78 -31.10 18.70
C MET A 1 9.43 -30.10 17.59
N LYS A 2 8.28 -30.30 16.91
CA LYS A 2 7.80 -29.37 15.88
C LYS A 2 7.00 -28.24 16.51
N VAL A 3 7.34 -27.00 16.19
CA VAL A 3 6.71 -25.80 16.74
C VAL A 3 6.37 -24.86 15.59
N ILE A 4 5.18 -24.29 15.64
CA ILE A 4 4.72 -23.23 14.75
C ILE A 4 5.09 -21.90 15.39
N LEU A 5 5.87 -21.07 14.70
CA LEU A 5 6.23 -19.75 15.20
C LEU A 5 5.05 -18.79 15.10
N LEU A 6 4.77 -18.05 16.18
CA LEU A 6 3.76 -16.99 16.20
C LEU A 6 4.36 -15.61 15.88
N GLU A 7 5.67 -15.47 16.04
CA GLU A 7 6.43 -14.25 15.76
C GLU A 7 7.69 -14.57 14.96
N ASP A 8 8.28 -13.54 14.33
CA ASP A 8 9.55 -13.68 13.64
C ASP A 8 10.68 -13.88 14.67
N VAL A 9 11.39 -15.01 14.57
CA VAL A 9 12.52 -15.32 15.44
C VAL A 9 13.77 -15.40 14.59
N LYS A 10 14.69 -14.43 14.78
CA LYS A 10 15.91 -14.27 13.97
C LYS A 10 16.72 -15.56 13.78
N SER A 11 16.72 -16.45 14.77
CA SER A 11 17.46 -17.71 14.75
C SER A 11 16.70 -18.91 14.17
N LEU A 12 15.38 -18.82 13.98
CA LEU A 12 14.54 -19.95 13.60
C LEU A 12 13.79 -19.76 12.28
N GLY A 13 13.23 -18.57 12.04
CA GLY A 13 12.36 -18.36 10.89
C GLY A 13 11.33 -17.27 11.11
N LYS A 14 10.39 -17.18 10.16
CA LYS A 14 9.32 -16.18 10.17
C LYS A 14 8.06 -16.66 10.87
N LYS A 15 7.18 -15.72 11.22
CA LYS A 15 5.83 -16.00 11.73
C LYS A 15 5.08 -16.95 10.79
N GLY A 16 4.46 -17.99 11.35
CA GLY A 16 3.69 -18.99 10.62
C GLY A 16 4.53 -20.07 9.93
N GLU A 17 5.82 -20.15 10.27
CA GLU A 17 6.73 -21.21 9.83
C GLU A 17 6.74 -22.38 10.82
N ILE A 18 6.82 -23.60 10.30
CA ILE A 18 6.91 -24.82 11.11
C ILE A 18 8.39 -25.17 11.22
N VAL A 19 8.95 -25.01 12.41
CA VAL A 19 10.36 -25.29 12.68
C VAL A 19 10.49 -26.52 13.56
N ASN A 20 11.51 -27.33 13.29
CA ASN A 20 11.87 -28.45 14.15
C ASN A 20 12.99 -28.01 15.08
N VAL A 21 12.69 -27.94 16.38
CA VAL A 21 13.60 -27.47 17.43
C VAL A 21 13.82 -28.55 18.48
N SER A 22 14.87 -28.44 19.27
CA SER A 22 15.08 -29.33 20.40
C SER A 22 13.98 -29.14 21.46
N ASP A 23 13.60 -30.23 22.13
CA ASP A 23 12.46 -30.23 23.04
C ASP A 23 12.67 -29.30 24.24
N GLY A 24 13.92 -29.21 24.73
CA GLY A 24 14.29 -28.28 25.80
C GLY A 24 14.19 -26.82 25.36
N TYR A 25 14.55 -26.51 24.12
CA TYR A 25 14.47 -25.15 23.59
C TYR A 25 13.01 -24.73 23.35
N ALA A 26 12.17 -25.64 22.86
CA ALA A 26 10.72 -25.41 22.74
C ALA A 26 10.07 -25.12 24.10
N ARG A 27 10.33 -25.97 25.11
CA ARG A 27 9.70 -25.88 26.43
C ARG A 27 10.22 -24.73 27.30
N ASN A 28 11.51 -24.40 27.21
CA ASN A 28 12.10 -23.39 28.09
C ASN A 28 12.11 -21.99 27.48
N MET A 29 12.14 -21.88 26.14
CA MET A 29 12.30 -20.59 25.47
C MET A 29 11.14 -20.21 24.56
N ILE A 30 10.58 -21.13 23.78
CA ILE A 30 9.58 -20.75 22.75
C ILE A 30 8.16 -20.71 23.34
N LEU A 31 7.75 -21.74 24.07
CA LEU A 31 6.41 -21.83 24.67
C LEU A 31 6.18 -20.79 25.80
N PRO A 32 7.11 -20.59 26.77
CA PRO A 32 6.88 -19.64 27.85
C PRO A 32 6.90 -18.18 27.38
N LYS A 33 7.72 -17.87 26.37
CA LYS A 33 7.79 -16.54 25.77
C LYS A 33 6.71 -16.30 24.71
N LYS A 34 5.82 -17.27 24.47
CA LYS A 34 4.74 -17.20 23.47
C LYS A 34 5.24 -16.94 22.04
N LEU A 35 6.49 -17.31 21.76
CA LEU A 35 7.12 -17.15 20.43
C LEU A 35 6.61 -18.20 19.43
N GLY A 36 5.98 -19.28 19.91
CA GLY A 36 5.41 -20.32 19.09
C GLY A 36 4.53 -21.28 19.86
N VAL A 37 3.78 -22.10 19.13
CA VAL A 37 2.87 -23.13 19.65
C VAL A 37 3.25 -24.49 19.10
N GLU A 38 2.98 -25.55 19.84
CA GLU A 38 3.27 -26.90 19.37
C GLU A 38 2.53 -27.19 18.06
N ALA A 39 3.19 -27.87 17.11
CA ALA A 39 2.62 -28.23 15.82
C ALA A 39 1.66 -29.42 15.95
N THR A 40 0.56 -29.23 16.69
CA THR A 40 -0.53 -30.20 16.81
C THR A 40 -1.39 -30.21 15.55
N PRO A 41 -2.12 -31.30 15.25
CA PRO A 41 -3.02 -31.37 14.09
C PRO A 41 -4.05 -30.23 14.05
N LYS A 42 -4.51 -29.80 15.24
CA LYS A 42 -5.40 -28.65 15.41
C LYS A 42 -4.72 -27.35 14.96
N ASN A 43 -3.57 -27.02 15.54
CA ASN A 43 -2.84 -25.79 15.22
C ASN A 43 -2.36 -25.75 13.76
N LEU A 44 -2.05 -26.90 13.17
CA LEU A 44 -1.73 -27.01 11.74
C LEU A 44 -2.93 -26.67 10.85
N ASN A 45 -4.13 -27.10 11.23
CA ASN A 45 -5.34 -26.75 10.50
C ASN A 45 -5.70 -25.26 10.68
N ASP A 46 -5.57 -24.71 11.90
CA ASP A 46 -5.76 -23.28 12.15
C ASP A 46 -4.79 -22.43 11.32
N LEU A 47 -3.51 -22.82 11.23
CA LEU A 47 -2.53 -22.13 10.41
C LEU A 47 -2.83 -22.21 8.91
N LYS A 48 -3.33 -23.34 8.42
CA LYS A 48 -3.80 -23.45 7.03
C LYS A 48 -4.99 -22.55 6.76
N LEU A 49 -5.94 -22.48 7.69
CA LEU A 49 -7.15 -21.67 7.56
C LEU A 49 -6.81 -20.18 7.61
N GLN A 50 -5.89 -19.77 8.50
CA GLN A 50 -5.35 -18.42 8.54
C GLN A 50 -4.64 -18.05 7.24
N LYS A 51 -3.71 -18.89 6.74
CA LYS A 51 -3.02 -18.64 5.47
C LYS A 51 -4.00 -18.54 4.29
N ALA A 52 -5.00 -19.42 4.24
CA ALA A 52 -6.02 -19.37 3.20
C ALA A 52 -6.87 -18.09 3.25
N ASN A 53 -7.22 -17.61 4.45
CA ASN A 53 -7.90 -16.33 4.62
C ASN A 53 -7.00 -15.14 4.27
N GLU A 54 -5.75 -15.13 4.71
CA GLU A 54 -4.78 -14.09 4.36
C GLU A 54 -4.56 -14.03 2.84
N GLU A 55 -4.47 -15.18 2.16
CA GLU A 55 -4.37 -15.23 0.70
C GLU A 55 -5.64 -14.70 0.01
N LYS A 56 -6.83 -15.03 0.53
CA LYS A 56 -8.10 -14.49 0.00
C LYS A 56 -8.16 -12.98 0.17
N VAL A 57 -7.91 -12.47 1.37
CA VAL A 57 -7.89 -11.03 1.67
C VAL A 57 -6.83 -10.31 0.84
N ALA A 58 -5.65 -10.92 0.65
CA ALA A 58 -4.60 -10.35 -0.19
C ALA A 58 -5.03 -10.29 -1.67
N LYS A 59 -5.76 -11.29 -2.18
CA LYS A 59 -6.31 -11.27 -3.54
C LYS A 59 -7.40 -10.20 -3.68
N GLU A 60 -8.34 -10.14 -2.75
CA GLU A 60 -9.40 -9.12 -2.74
C GLU A 60 -8.81 -7.70 -2.69
N ASN A 61 -7.81 -7.46 -1.84
CA ASN A 61 -7.12 -6.17 -1.78
C ASN A 61 -6.38 -5.83 -3.08
N LEU A 62 -5.78 -6.82 -3.75
CA LEU A 62 -5.14 -6.63 -5.04
C LEU A 62 -6.16 -6.32 -6.14
N GLU A 63 -7.30 -7.00 -6.15
CA GLU A 63 -8.37 -6.77 -7.10
C GLU A 63 -9.05 -5.42 -6.88
N ALA A 64 -9.34 -5.06 -5.63
CA ALA A 64 -9.85 -3.75 -5.24
C ALA A 64 -8.87 -2.63 -5.63
N ALA A 65 -7.57 -2.83 -5.42
CA ALA A 65 -6.55 -1.86 -5.84
C ALA A 65 -6.49 -1.71 -7.37
N LYS A 66 -6.64 -2.80 -8.13
CA LYS A 66 -6.70 -2.76 -9.60
C LYS A 66 -7.96 -2.07 -10.11
N ALA A 67 -9.11 -2.36 -9.50
CA ALA A 67 -10.38 -1.69 -9.83
C ALA A 67 -10.25 -0.18 -9.56
N PHE A 68 -9.74 0.19 -8.38
CA PHE A 68 -9.52 1.57 -8.03
C PHE A 68 -8.49 2.27 -8.94
N ALA A 69 -7.46 1.56 -9.40
CA ALA A 69 -6.51 2.10 -10.38
C ALA A 69 -7.19 2.45 -11.72
N LYS A 70 -8.09 1.57 -12.21
CA LYS A 70 -8.87 1.85 -13.42
C LYS A 70 -9.81 3.03 -13.23
N ASP A 71 -10.49 3.09 -12.09
CA ASP A 71 -11.35 4.24 -11.76
C ASP A 71 -10.55 5.54 -11.69
N LEU A 72 -9.31 5.49 -11.17
CA LEU A 72 -8.42 6.63 -11.08
C LEU A 72 -8.01 7.15 -12.47
N GLU A 73 -7.77 6.26 -13.44
CA GLU A 73 -7.38 6.62 -14.81
C GLU A 73 -8.49 7.34 -15.59
N THR A 74 -9.75 7.04 -15.26
CA THR A 74 -10.91 7.74 -15.85
C THR A 74 -11.14 9.12 -15.25
N LYS A 75 -10.54 9.41 -14.10
CA LYS A 75 -10.76 10.64 -13.35
C LYS A 75 -9.73 11.69 -13.71
N GLU A 76 -10.21 12.92 -13.78
CA GLU A 76 -9.43 14.10 -14.11
C GLU A 76 -9.55 15.08 -12.94
N VAL A 77 -8.43 15.67 -12.53
CA VAL A 77 -8.41 16.75 -11.56
C VAL A 77 -8.01 18.02 -12.27
N ILE A 78 -8.89 19.02 -12.22
CA ILE A 78 -8.66 20.32 -12.85
C ILE A 78 -8.10 21.26 -11.79
N LEU A 79 -6.92 21.82 -12.05
CA LEU A 79 -6.28 22.82 -11.21
C LEU A 79 -6.04 24.07 -12.04
N THR A 80 -6.22 25.24 -11.44
CA THR A 80 -6.00 26.52 -12.10
C THR A 80 -4.73 27.18 -11.57
N LEU A 81 -3.89 27.67 -12.47
CA LEU A 81 -2.67 28.41 -12.15
C LEU A 81 -2.66 29.74 -12.91
N LYS A 82 -2.19 30.80 -12.25
CA LYS A 82 -1.98 32.09 -12.92
C LYS A 82 -0.70 32.04 -13.76
N VAL A 83 -0.78 32.60 -14.96
CA VAL A 83 0.32 32.62 -15.92
C VAL A 83 0.72 34.07 -16.14
N GLY A 84 2.03 34.33 -16.14
CA GLY A 84 2.58 35.64 -16.46
C GLY A 84 2.81 35.83 -17.95
N GLU A 85 3.06 37.08 -18.37
CA GLU A 85 3.52 37.38 -19.73
C GLU A 85 4.77 36.55 -20.07
N GLY A 86 4.69 35.76 -21.15
CA GLY A 86 5.76 34.86 -21.60
C GLY A 86 5.62 33.40 -21.16
N GLY A 87 4.47 32.97 -20.63
CA GLY A 87 4.19 31.55 -20.37
C GLY A 87 4.86 30.97 -19.11
N ARG A 88 5.43 31.85 -18.26
CA ARG A 88 5.92 31.46 -16.93
C ARG A 88 4.75 31.36 -15.96
N THR A 89 4.55 30.20 -15.35
CA THR A 89 3.53 30.01 -14.31
C THR A 89 3.97 30.66 -13.00
N PHE A 90 3.05 31.40 -12.36
CA PHE A 90 3.25 31.89 -11.01
C PHE A 90 2.84 30.81 -10.01
N GLY A 91 3.84 30.20 -9.37
CA GLY A 91 3.65 29.12 -8.41
C GLY A 91 3.91 27.74 -9.00
N SER A 92 3.54 26.71 -8.25
CA SER A 92 3.75 25.33 -8.65
C SER A 92 2.73 24.43 -7.97
N ILE A 93 2.14 23.51 -8.73
CA ILE A 93 1.21 22.53 -8.19
C ILE A 93 1.97 21.44 -7.45
N SER A 94 1.73 21.34 -6.16
CA SER A 94 2.32 20.31 -5.30
C SER A 94 1.40 19.10 -5.13
N ALA A 95 1.94 17.97 -4.68
CA ALA A 95 1.15 16.78 -4.33
C ALA A 95 0.03 17.08 -3.31
N LYS A 96 0.23 18.10 -2.45
CA LYS A 96 -0.78 18.52 -1.47
C LYS A 96 -2.00 19.13 -2.17
N GLU A 97 -1.78 20.04 -3.11
CA GLU A 97 -2.87 20.69 -3.86
C GLU A 97 -3.62 19.68 -4.74
N ILE A 98 -2.90 18.73 -5.34
CA ILE A 98 -3.52 17.62 -6.09
C ILE A 98 -4.38 16.76 -5.16
N SER A 99 -3.90 16.44 -3.95
CA SER A 99 -4.69 15.66 -2.99
C SER A 99 -5.93 16.39 -2.51
N GLU A 100 -5.84 17.70 -2.27
CA GLU A 100 -6.98 18.53 -1.87
C GLU A 100 -7.99 18.64 -3.01
N ALA A 101 -7.54 18.90 -4.24
CA ALA A 101 -8.43 18.97 -5.40
C ALA A 101 -9.05 17.61 -5.75
N ALA A 102 -8.32 16.50 -5.61
CA ALA A 102 -8.88 15.15 -5.75
C ALA A 102 -9.96 14.88 -4.69
N LYS A 103 -9.77 15.36 -3.46
CA LYS A 103 -10.79 15.25 -2.41
C LYS A 103 -12.01 16.13 -2.70
N SER A 104 -11.82 17.37 -3.14
CA SER A 104 -12.91 18.30 -3.43
C SER A 104 -13.72 17.93 -4.69
N GLN A 105 -13.05 17.49 -5.77
CA GLN A 105 -13.69 17.24 -7.07
C GLN A 105 -14.17 15.80 -7.22
N LEU A 106 -13.41 14.84 -6.70
CA LEU A 106 -13.65 13.41 -6.94
C LEU A 106 -14.08 12.67 -5.66
N ASN A 107 -14.11 13.36 -4.51
CA ASN A 107 -14.34 12.80 -3.18
C ASN A 107 -13.42 11.62 -2.87
N LEU A 108 -12.19 11.64 -3.42
CA LEU A 108 -11.19 10.61 -3.23
C LEU A 108 -10.13 11.09 -2.23
N GLU A 109 -10.03 10.37 -1.11
CA GLU A 109 -9.03 10.66 -0.09
C GLU A 109 -7.69 9.97 -0.44
N LEU A 110 -6.83 10.70 -1.17
CA LEU A 110 -5.50 10.24 -1.56
C LEU A 110 -4.43 10.91 -0.70
N ASP A 111 -3.63 10.12 0.01
CA ASP A 111 -2.49 10.65 0.77
C ASP A 111 -1.40 11.17 -0.19
N LYS A 112 -0.91 12.39 0.06
CA LYS A 112 0.21 13.02 -0.66
C LYS A 112 1.45 12.11 -0.80
N LYS A 113 1.69 11.20 0.15
CA LYS A 113 2.82 10.24 0.11
C LYS A 113 2.67 9.15 -0.96
N LYS A 114 1.44 8.92 -1.44
CA LYS A 114 1.16 7.93 -2.48
C LYS A 114 1.45 8.47 -3.88
N PHE A 115 1.51 9.80 -4.05
CA PHE A 115 1.86 10.41 -5.32
C PHE A 115 3.37 10.29 -5.55
N GLN A 116 3.74 9.66 -6.66
CA GLN A 116 5.12 9.57 -7.11
C GLN A 116 5.39 10.76 -8.03
N MET A 117 5.95 11.83 -7.46
CA MET A 117 6.30 13.05 -8.18
C MET A 117 7.75 13.41 -7.86
N ASP A 118 8.59 13.55 -8.88
CA ASP A 118 9.99 13.98 -8.71
C ASP A 118 10.10 15.49 -8.41
N GLY A 119 9.05 16.24 -8.71
CA GLY A 119 8.97 17.68 -8.45
C GLY A 119 7.56 18.23 -8.66
N PRO A 120 7.31 19.49 -8.28
CA PRO A 120 6.01 20.13 -8.45
C PRO A 120 5.76 20.53 -9.91
N ILE A 121 4.50 20.53 -10.34
CA ILE A 121 4.09 20.82 -11.72
C ILE A 121 4.09 22.34 -11.93
N ARG A 122 4.85 22.83 -12.92
CA ARG A 122 4.98 24.26 -13.27
C ARG A 122 4.61 24.55 -14.73
N ASN A 123 3.89 23.62 -15.35
CA ASN A 123 3.54 23.69 -16.75
C ASN A 123 2.03 23.60 -16.89
N LEU A 124 1.47 24.37 -17.81
CA LEU A 124 0.08 24.25 -18.22
C LEU A 124 -0.10 22.98 -19.06
N GLY A 125 -1.30 22.43 -19.03
CA GLY A 125 -1.67 21.23 -19.79
C GLY A 125 -1.93 20.02 -18.90
N VAL A 126 -1.91 18.84 -19.52
CA VAL A 126 -2.25 17.57 -18.87
C VAL A 126 -0.97 16.87 -18.43
N THR A 127 -0.86 16.61 -17.14
CA THR A 127 0.22 15.82 -16.56
C THR A 127 -0.35 14.56 -15.93
N ASN A 128 0.17 13.40 -16.32
CA ASN A 128 -0.17 12.13 -15.69
C ASN A 128 0.69 11.92 -14.45
N VAL A 129 0.06 11.89 -13.28
CA VAL A 129 0.74 11.69 -12.01
C VAL A 129 0.53 10.25 -11.53
N PRO A 130 1.59 9.44 -11.39
CA PRO A 130 1.46 8.09 -10.87
C PRO A 130 1.16 8.11 -9.35
N VAL A 131 0.20 7.29 -8.94
CA VAL A 131 -0.26 7.12 -7.56
C VAL A 131 -0.09 5.67 -7.15
N ARG A 132 0.73 5.41 -6.14
CA ARG A 132 0.96 4.08 -5.59
C ARG A 132 -0.19 3.69 -4.66
N LEU A 133 -1.09 2.84 -5.15
CA LEU A 133 -2.29 2.39 -4.44
C LEU A 133 -2.01 1.16 -3.58
N HIS A 134 -1.18 0.25 -4.08
CA HIS A 134 -0.75 -0.96 -3.41
C HIS A 134 0.73 -1.23 -3.75
N PRO A 135 1.50 -2.00 -2.95
CA PRO A 135 2.89 -2.34 -3.28
C PRO A 135 3.12 -2.93 -4.68
N LYS A 136 2.07 -3.51 -5.28
CA LYS A 136 2.09 -4.11 -6.63
C LYS A 136 1.20 -3.37 -7.65
N VAL A 137 0.54 -2.29 -7.25
CA VAL A 137 -0.42 -1.57 -8.11
C VAL A 137 -0.17 -0.07 -8.03
N THR A 138 0.18 0.51 -9.17
CA THR A 138 0.30 1.96 -9.39
C THR A 138 -0.79 2.37 -10.36
N GLY A 139 -1.62 3.33 -9.99
CA GLY A 139 -2.59 3.97 -10.89
C GLY A 139 -2.03 5.28 -11.44
N SER A 140 -2.64 5.83 -12.48
CA SER A 140 -2.28 7.13 -13.04
C SER A 140 -3.45 8.10 -12.90
N LEU A 141 -3.22 9.27 -12.29
CA LEU A 141 -4.22 10.34 -12.19
C LEU A 141 -3.90 11.43 -13.22
N LYS A 142 -4.90 11.82 -14.02
CA LYS A 142 -4.76 12.95 -14.96
C LYS A 142 -4.96 14.26 -14.23
N VAL A 143 -3.91 15.07 -14.17
CA VAL A 143 -3.97 16.43 -13.61
C VAL A 143 -3.97 17.42 -14.77
N TRP A 144 -5.07 18.14 -14.94
CA TRP A 144 -5.20 19.16 -15.96
C TRP A 144 -5.01 20.54 -15.34
N VAL A 145 -3.91 21.18 -15.71
CA VAL A 145 -3.58 22.55 -15.31
C VAL A 145 -4.11 23.53 -16.36
N LYS A 146 -5.06 24.38 -15.96
CA LYS A 146 -5.63 25.46 -16.78
C LYS A 146 -5.17 26.83 -16.29
N GLU A 147 -5.20 27.80 -17.18
CA GLU A 147 -5.02 29.20 -16.81
C GLU A 147 -6.21 29.69 -15.97
N ALA A 148 -5.93 30.42 -14.90
CA ALA A 148 -6.91 30.95 -13.94
C ALA A 148 -7.51 32.29 -14.40
#